data_AF-A0A4Q7FGY8-F1
#
_entry.id   AF-A0A4Q7FGY8-F1
#
_cell.length_a   1.000
_cell.length_b   1.000
_cell.length_c   1.000
_cell.angle_alpha   90.00
_cell.angle_beta   90.00
_cell.angle_gamma   90.00
#
_symmetry.space_group_name_H-M   'P 1'
#
loop_
_entity.id
_entity.type
_entity.pdbx_description
1 polymer ?
#
loop_
_entity_poly.entity_id
_entity_poly.type
_entity_poly.pdbx_seq_one_letter_code
_entity_poly.pdbx_strand_id
1 'polypeptide(L)'
;MNFQVTVLKILVSYPDGFAVMADLKRDMAILATSGRDWAERTKRLAARVPDLDIFSQGLVERLNGGWRITEKGRGRLEFMEARPGKPDPASDAPVEQLSSAEPPPRLFASTRVSRSQRLHRRRAARARAPAKAS
;
A
#
# COMPACT_ATOMS: atom_id res chain seq x y z
N MET A 1 -8.11 -12.66 -9.58
CA MET A 1 -7.30 -11.90 -8.59
C MET A 1 -5.98 -12.61 -8.39
N ASN A 2 -4.87 -11.89 -8.33
CA ASN A 2 -3.57 -12.49 -8.00
C ASN A 2 -3.26 -12.29 -6.50
N PHE A 3 -3.14 -13.38 -5.75
CA PHE A 3 -2.90 -13.36 -4.31
C PHE A 3 -1.62 -12.61 -3.94
N GLN A 4 -0.51 -12.92 -4.60
CA GLN A 4 0.80 -12.38 -4.22
C GLN A 4 0.89 -10.87 -4.45
N VAL A 5 0.39 -10.40 -5.60
CA VAL A 5 0.30 -8.97 -5.89
C VAL A 5 -0.61 -8.27 -4.89
N THR A 6 -1.72 -8.92 -4.50
CA THR A 6 -2.63 -8.37 -3.49
C THR A 6 -1.92 -8.16 -2.16
N VAL A 7 -1.16 -9.16 -1.68
CA VAL A 7 -0.41 -9.04 -0.42
C VAL A 7 0.57 -7.86 -0.48
N LEU A 8 1.32 -7.70 -1.57
CA LEU A 8 2.22 -6.55 -1.73
C LEU A 8 1.47 -5.22 -1.71
N LYS A 9 0.33 -5.13 -2.41
CA LYS A 9 -0.49 -3.91 -2.45
C LYS A 9 -1.06 -3.54 -1.09
N ILE A 10 -1.56 -4.53 -0.34
CA ILE A 10 -2.03 -4.33 1.03
C ILE A 10 -0.88 -3.81 1.88
N LEU A 11 0.25 -4.52 1.93
CA LEU A 11 1.38 -4.15 2.79
C LEU A 11 1.92 -2.75 2.50
N VAL A 12 2.04 -2.33 1.23
CA VAL A 12 2.46 -0.96 0.88
C VAL A 12 1.48 0.11 1.37
N SER A 13 0.20 -0.23 1.49
CA SER A 13 -0.84 0.68 1.96
C SER A 13 -0.84 0.82 3.50
N TYR A 14 -0.15 -0.08 4.21
CA TYR A 14 -0.02 -0.03 5.67
C TYR A 14 1.16 0.85 6.10
N PRO A 15 1.07 1.52 7.27
CA PRO A 15 2.21 2.19 7.87
C PRO A 15 3.36 1.20 8.07
N ASP A 16 4.59 1.67 7.85
CA ASP A 16 5.83 0.88 7.92
C ASP A 16 5.89 -0.33 6.96
N GLY A 17 4.90 -0.48 6.07
CA GLY A 17 4.78 -1.64 5.21
C GLY A 17 4.34 -2.92 5.93
N PHE A 18 3.77 -2.82 7.13
CA PHE A 18 3.51 -3.94 8.02
C PHE A 18 2.03 -4.12 8.34
N ALA A 19 1.54 -5.36 8.23
CA ALA A 19 0.21 -5.74 8.68
C ALA A 19 0.26 -7.01 9.53
N VAL A 20 -0.48 -7.02 10.64
CA VAL A 20 -0.71 -8.25 11.41
C VAL A 20 -1.63 -9.19 10.61
N MET A 21 -1.57 -10.50 10.91
CA MET A 21 -2.33 -11.50 10.16
C MET A 21 -3.84 -11.24 10.15
N ALA A 22 -4.41 -10.72 11.24
CA ALA A 22 -5.84 -10.41 11.33
C ALA A 22 -6.25 -9.32 10.33
N ASP A 23 -5.48 -8.24 10.27
CA ASP A 23 -5.72 -7.11 9.38
C ASP A 23 -5.49 -7.49 7.91
N LEU A 24 -4.43 -8.26 7.63
CA LEU A 24 -4.16 -8.79 6.29
C LEU A 24 -5.33 -9.65 5.79
N LYS A 25 -5.85 -10.56 6.64
CA LYS A 25 -7.02 -11.38 6.29
C LYS A 25 -8.27 -10.55 6.04
N ARG A 26 -8.51 -9.53 6.86
CA ARG A 26 -9.65 -8.62 6.73
C ARG A 26 -9.63 -7.90 5.39
N ASP A 27 -8.50 -7.29 5.04
CA ASP A 27 -8.38 -6.53 3.78
C ASP A 27 -8.43 -7.45 2.57
N MET A 28 -7.87 -8.64 2.69
CA MET A 28 -8.03 -9.66 1.65
C MET A 28 -9.49 -10.03 1.42
N ALA A 29 -10.30 -10.17 2.47
CA ALA A 29 -11.73 -10.47 2.32
C ALA A 29 -12.46 -9.32 1.59
N ILE A 30 -12.14 -8.06 1.93
CA ILE A 30 -12.71 -6.88 1.25
C ILE A 30 -12.33 -6.87 -0.23
N LEU A 31 -11.06 -7.15 -0.54
CA LEU A 31 -10.56 -7.17 -1.92
C LEU A 31 -11.11 -8.35 -2.73
N ALA A 32 -11.38 -9.49 -2.08
CA ALA A 32 -12.05 -10.62 -2.71
C ALA A 32 -13.49 -10.28 -3.14
N THR A 33 -14.16 -9.38 -2.42
CA THR A 33 -15.51 -8.89 -2.76
C THR A 33 -15.51 -7.66 -3.66
N SER A 34 -14.35 -7.11 -4.02
CA SER A 34 -14.22 -5.87 -4.81
C SER A 34 -14.53 -6.02 -6.31
N GLY A 35 -14.98 -7.20 -6.74
CA GLY A 35 -15.44 -7.44 -8.11
C GLY A 35 -14.31 -7.57 -9.15
N ARG A 36 -14.71 -7.49 -10.42
CA ARG A 36 -13.88 -7.90 -11.57
C ARG A 36 -12.73 -6.93 -11.84
N ASP A 37 -12.90 -5.65 -11.57
CA ASP A 37 -11.90 -4.62 -11.86
C ASP A 37 -10.61 -4.82 -11.05
N TRP A 38 -10.74 -5.09 -9.75
CA TRP A 38 -9.59 -5.40 -8.90
C TRP A 38 -8.90 -6.71 -9.33
N ALA A 39 -9.71 -7.73 -9.63
CA ALA A 39 -9.21 -9.03 -10.06
C ALA A 39 -8.39 -8.93 -11.36
N GLU A 40 -8.85 -8.15 -12.34
CA GLU A 40 -8.13 -7.92 -13.60
C GLU A 40 -6.92 -7.02 -13.41
N ARG A 41 -7.00 -5.98 -12.56
CA ARG A 41 -5.84 -5.12 -12.25
C ARG A 41 -4.67 -5.93 -11.67
N THR A 42 -4.94 -6.75 -10.66
CA THR A 42 -3.90 -7.59 -10.02
C THR A 42 -3.36 -8.67 -10.97
N LYS A 43 -4.21 -9.18 -11.88
CA LYS A 43 -3.78 -10.11 -12.93
C LYS A 43 -2.84 -9.45 -13.95
N ARG A 44 -3.15 -8.23 -14.39
CA ARG A 44 -2.28 -7.45 -15.29
C ARG A 44 -0.92 -7.12 -14.67
N LEU A 45 -0.90 -6.79 -13.38
CA LEU A 45 0.37 -6.58 -12.67
C LEU A 45 1.19 -7.86 -12.61
N ALA A 46 0.58 -8.99 -12.22
CA ALA A 46 1.27 -10.27 -12.17
C ALA A 46 1.83 -10.71 -13.53
N ALA A 47 1.14 -10.40 -14.63
CA ALA A 47 1.60 -10.73 -15.97
C ALA A 47 2.93 -10.06 -16.37
N ARG A 48 3.33 -8.96 -15.70
CA ARG A 48 4.61 -8.27 -15.96
C ARG A 48 5.81 -8.98 -15.36
N VAL A 49 5.58 -9.82 -14.35
CA VAL A 49 6.60 -10.63 -13.70
C VAL A 49 6.06 -12.05 -13.63
N PRO A 50 6.19 -12.84 -14.72
CA PRO A 50 5.93 -14.28 -14.64
C PRO A 50 6.79 -14.88 -13.53
N ASP A 51 6.26 -15.90 -12.86
CA ASP A 51 6.93 -16.61 -11.76
C ASP A 51 7.24 -15.72 -10.55
N LEU A 52 6.39 -14.73 -10.29
CA LEU A 52 6.42 -14.00 -9.02
C LEU A 52 6.20 -15.00 -7.87
N ASP A 53 7.14 -15.00 -6.93
CA ASP A 53 7.05 -15.69 -5.64
C ASP A 53 7.54 -14.75 -4.55
N ILE A 54 6.60 -14.04 -3.92
CA ILE A 54 6.91 -13.02 -2.91
C ILE A 54 7.61 -13.57 -1.66
N PHE A 55 7.44 -14.87 -1.36
CA PHE A 55 8.01 -15.49 -0.17
C PHE A 55 9.44 -15.95 -0.45
N SER A 56 9.62 -16.78 -1.48
CA SER A 56 10.93 -17.32 -1.83
C SER A 56 11.89 -16.23 -2.34
N GLN A 57 11.37 -15.17 -2.97
CA GLN A 57 12.19 -14.05 -3.44
C GLN A 57 12.49 -13.02 -2.34
N GLY A 58 12.00 -13.19 -1.10
CA GLY A 58 12.26 -12.28 0.01
C GLY A 58 11.66 -10.87 -0.19
N LEU A 59 10.53 -10.78 -0.90
CA LEU A 59 9.81 -9.52 -1.12
C LEU A 59 8.97 -9.14 0.10
N VAL A 60 8.62 -10.13 0.92
CA VAL A 60 7.98 -9.96 2.22
C VAL A 60 8.74 -10.76 3.27
N GLU A 61 8.68 -10.30 4.50
CA GLU A 61 9.25 -10.98 5.66
C GLU A 61 8.22 -11.09 6.78
N ARG A 62 8.35 -12.13 7.60
CA ARG A 62 7.45 -12.38 8.72
C ARG A 62 8.01 -11.72 9.98
N LEU A 63 7.21 -10.89 10.66
CA LEU A 63 7.60 -10.18 11.87
C LEU A 63 6.47 -10.21 12.88
N ASN A 64 6.74 -10.60 14.13
CA ASN A 64 5.81 -10.46 15.27
C ASN A 64 4.35 -10.88 14.98
N GLY A 65 4.15 -11.99 14.26
CA GLY A 65 2.82 -12.51 13.91
C GLY A 65 2.13 -11.84 12.71
N GLY A 66 2.83 -10.93 12.03
CA GLY A 66 2.41 -10.28 10.79
C GLY A 66 3.42 -10.43 9.66
N TRP A 67 3.18 -9.67 8.60
CA TRP A 67 4.03 -9.59 7.43
C TRP A 67 4.45 -8.15 7.19
N ARG A 68 5.70 -7.96 6.77
CA ARG A 68 6.24 -6.67 6.34
C ARG A 68 6.75 -6.79 4.91
N ILE A 69 6.50 -5.77 4.09
CA ILE A 69 7.14 -5.67 2.77
C ILE A 69 8.58 -5.17 2.93
N THR A 70 9.52 -5.83 2.25
CA THR A 70 10.93 -5.42 2.23
C THR A 70 11.14 -4.31 1.21
N GLU A 71 12.29 -3.63 1.25
CA GLU A 71 12.64 -2.62 0.24
C GLU A 71 12.69 -3.24 -1.16
N LYS A 72 13.21 -4.47 -1.28
CA LYS A 72 13.18 -5.26 -2.50
C LYS A 72 11.74 -5.49 -2.99
N GLY A 73 10.83 -5.80 -2.08
CA GLY A 73 9.40 -5.94 -2.39
C GLY A 73 8.78 -4.66 -2.93
N ARG A 74 9.09 -3.49 -2.34
CA ARG A 74 8.63 -2.19 -2.83
C ARG A 74 9.14 -1.90 -4.23
N GLY A 75 10.45 -2.04 -4.46
CA GLY A 75 11.03 -1.83 -5.79
C GLY A 75 10.49 -2.80 -6.84
N ARG A 76 10.23 -4.06 -6.47
CA ARG A 76 9.59 -5.03 -7.37
C ARG A 76 8.16 -4.62 -7.72
N LEU A 77 7.39 -4.17 -6.73
CA LEU A 77 6.03 -3.69 -6.97
C LEU A 77 6.03 -2.41 -7.83
N GLU A 78 6.95 -1.49 -7.57
CA GLU A 78 7.11 -0.27 -8.37
C GLU A 78 7.45 -0.60 -9.82
N PHE A 79 8.38 -1.53 -10.06
CA PHE A 79 8.67 -2.04 -11.41
C PHE A 79 7.42 -2.63 -12.09
N MET A 80 6.62 -3.40 -11.33
CA MET A 80 5.36 -3.94 -11.83
C MET A 80 4.34 -2.84 -12.13
N GLU A 81 4.38 -1.70 -11.46
CA GLU A 81 3.44 -0.58 -11.66
C GLU A 81 3.92 0.43 -12.72
N ALA A 82 5.23 0.52 -12.95
CA ALA A 82 5.86 1.41 -13.91
C ALA A 82 5.26 1.18 -15.30
N ARG A 83 4.55 2.17 -15.83
CA ARG A 83 3.90 2.07 -17.15
C ARG A 83 5.00 2.01 -18.24
N PRO A 84 5.10 0.94 -19.05
CA PRO A 84 5.92 1.00 -20.25
C PRO A 84 5.31 2.06 -21.17
N GLY A 85 6.14 3.00 -21.62
CA GLY A 85 5.74 4.30 -22.15
C GLY A 85 4.54 4.28 -23.10
N LYS A 86 3.48 4.98 -22.67
CA LYS A 86 2.60 5.83 -23.48
C LYS A 86 2.07 6.94 -22.58
N PRO A 87 2.28 8.23 -22.91
CA PRO A 87 1.56 9.30 -22.27
C PRO A 87 0.16 9.33 -22.88
N ASP A 88 -0.79 8.65 -22.22
CA ASP A 88 -2.20 8.97 -22.45
C ASP A 88 -2.71 9.67 -21.18
N PRO A 89 -3.10 10.96 -21.27
CA PRO A 89 -3.88 11.59 -20.23
C PRO A 89 -5.27 10.93 -20.20
N ALA A 90 -5.90 10.92 -19.03
CA ALA A 90 -7.23 10.37 -18.77
C ALA A 90 -7.33 8.83 -18.58
N SER A 91 -7.00 8.40 -17.37
CA SER A 91 -7.91 7.49 -16.64
C SER A 91 -7.95 7.93 -15.18
N ASP A 92 -8.41 9.16 -15.02
CA ASP A 92 -9.30 9.51 -13.94
C ASP A 92 -10.34 10.44 -14.58
N ALA A 93 -11.55 9.95 -14.78
CA ALA A 93 -12.67 10.75 -15.26
C ALA A 93 -13.95 10.10 -14.74
N PRO A 94 -15.03 10.86 -14.53
CA PRO A 94 -15.08 12.21 -13.96
C PRO A 94 -16.19 12.28 -12.88
N VAL A 95 -15.89 12.83 -11.70
CA VAL A 95 -16.98 13.20 -10.77
C VAL A 95 -17.51 14.56 -11.21
N GLU A 96 -18.71 14.51 -11.77
CA GLU A 96 -19.55 15.61 -12.19
C GLU A 96 -19.60 16.73 -11.14
N GLN A 97 -19.13 17.93 -11.49
CA GLN A 97 -19.49 19.13 -10.73
C GLN A 97 -19.72 20.29 -11.71
N LEU A 98 -20.99 20.45 -12.09
CA LEU A 98 -21.54 21.69 -12.61
C LEU A 98 -21.22 22.83 -11.64
N SER A 99 -20.55 23.89 -12.13
CA SER A 99 -20.85 25.31 -11.85
C SER A 99 -19.70 26.25 -12.27
N SER A 100 -20.01 27.08 -13.27
CA SER A 100 -19.59 28.48 -13.51
C SER A 100 -18.12 28.95 -13.41
N ALA A 101 -17.60 29.35 -14.60
CA ALA A 101 -17.01 30.66 -14.97
C ALA A 101 -15.80 31.29 -14.22
N GLU A 102 -14.74 31.50 -15.02
CA GLU A 102 -13.64 32.52 -15.02
C GLU A 102 -12.39 32.44 -14.09
N PRO A 103 -11.20 32.97 -14.54
CA PRO A 103 -9.84 32.43 -14.27
C PRO A 103 -8.87 33.39 -13.49
N PRO A 104 -7.52 33.27 -13.55
CA PRO A 104 -6.61 32.75 -12.50
C PRO A 104 -5.71 33.85 -11.85
N PRO A 105 -4.75 33.57 -10.91
CA PRO A 105 -3.41 33.08 -11.29
C PRO A 105 -2.64 32.21 -10.25
N ARG A 106 -1.74 31.36 -10.78
CA ARG A 106 -0.38 30.98 -10.30
C ARG A 106 -0.19 30.56 -8.84
N LEU A 107 0.47 29.41 -8.64
CA LEU A 107 1.88 29.32 -8.22
C LEU A 107 2.26 27.85 -8.01
N PHE A 108 3.31 27.42 -8.72
CA PHE A 108 4.00 26.17 -8.43
C PHE A 108 4.71 26.31 -7.08
N ALA A 109 4.46 25.38 -6.16
CA ALA A 109 5.33 25.16 -5.00
C ALA A 109 5.39 23.67 -4.67
N SER A 110 6.41 23.02 -5.24
CA SER A 110 6.88 21.71 -4.81
C SER A 110 7.37 21.80 -3.36
N THR A 111 6.70 21.12 -2.43
CA THR A 111 7.24 20.72 -1.12
C THR A 111 6.71 19.32 -0.81
N ARG A 112 7.50 18.27 -1.02
CA ARG A 112 8.32 17.60 -0.01
C ARG A 112 7.72 17.63 1.42
N VAL A 113 7.41 16.43 1.90
CA VAL A 113 7.69 15.94 3.27
C VAL A 113 6.76 16.42 4.40
N SER A 114 6.32 15.42 5.19
CA SER A 114 5.87 15.50 6.58
C SER A 114 4.48 16.07 6.90
N ARG A 115 3.46 15.20 6.96
CA ARG A 115 2.24 15.48 7.73
C ARG A 115 1.57 14.24 8.35
N SER A 116 2.32 13.42 9.10
CA SER A 116 1.68 12.42 9.98
C SER A 116 2.32 12.27 11.38
N GLN A 117 3.38 13.04 11.70
CA GLN A 117 3.96 13.07 13.04
C GLN A 117 3.28 14.13 13.92
N ARG A 118 2.07 13.86 14.47
CA ARG A 118 1.62 14.69 15.62
C ARG A 118 0.52 14.15 16.53
N LEU A 119 0.22 12.85 16.61
CA LEU A 119 -0.89 12.41 17.50
C LEU A 119 -0.74 11.13 18.34
N HIS A 120 0.40 10.43 18.43
CA HIS A 120 0.40 9.14 19.18
C HIS A 120 1.45 8.98 20.29
N ARG A 121 1.99 10.08 20.82
CA ARG A 121 3.00 10.08 21.91
C ARG A 121 2.47 9.72 23.32
N ARG A 122 1.40 8.92 23.49
CA ARG A 122 0.79 8.66 24.83
C ARG A 122 0.29 7.22 25.14
N ARG A 123 0.75 6.15 24.48
CA ARG A 123 0.31 4.77 24.85
C ARG A 123 1.42 3.70 24.86
N ALA A 124 2.56 3.98 25.48
CA ALA A 124 3.63 2.98 25.69
C ALA A 124 4.25 3.00 27.11
N ALA A 125 3.46 3.34 28.14
CA ALA A 125 3.92 3.43 29.53
C ALA A 125 3.21 2.46 30.48
N ARG A 126 2.97 1.20 30.08
CA ARG A 126 2.38 0.21 31.01
C ARG A 126 2.82 -1.24 30.81
N ALA A 127 4.09 -1.46 30.47
CA ALA A 127 4.66 -2.80 30.45
C ALA A 127 6.13 -2.77 30.89
N ARG A 128 6.37 -2.50 32.18
CA ARG A 128 7.63 -2.84 32.86
C ARG A 128 7.46 -2.66 34.38
N ALA A 129 7.06 -3.72 35.05
CA ALA A 129 7.39 -3.95 36.45
C ALA A 129 7.76 -5.44 36.57
N PRO A 130 9.05 -5.79 36.63
CA PRO A 130 9.44 -7.10 37.07
C PRO A 130 9.47 -7.16 38.60
N ALA A 131 9.03 -8.31 39.11
CA ALA A 131 9.01 -8.72 40.50
C ALA A 131 10.41 -8.71 41.14
N LYS A 132 10.49 -8.28 42.41
CA LYS A 132 11.35 -8.85 43.46
C LYS A 132 10.76 -8.52 44.83
N ALA A 133 10.53 -9.54 45.66
CA ALA A 133 10.50 -9.41 47.10
C ALA A 133 11.11 -10.70 47.67
N SER A 134 12.24 -10.52 48.36
CA SER A 134 12.77 -11.43 49.38
C SER A 134 12.23 -10.97 50.73
#